data_AF-A0A4R4BLW8-F1
#
_entry.id   AF-A0A4R4BLW8-F1
#
_cell.length_a   1.000
_cell.length_b   1.000
_cell.length_c   1.000
_cell.angle_alpha   90.00
_cell.angle_beta   90.00
_cell.angle_gamma   90.00
#
_symmetry.space_group_name_H-M   'P 1'
#
loop_
_entity.id
_entity.type
_entity.pdbx_description
1 polymer ?
#
loop_
_entity_poly.entity_id
_entity_poly.type
_entity_poly.pdbx_seq_one_letter_code
_entity_poly.pdbx_strand_id
1 'polypeptide(L)' 'MATLFIIEKRNDNMTKEEFEEGYCKCSDITLEEYNESFVTLPCKCKETSCNGWAVVINSPLSIKVHKEIYS' A
#
# COMPACT_ATOMS: atom_id res chain seq x y z
N MET A 1 -11.14 -18.54 31.76
CA MET A 1 -11.85 -17.79 30.70
C MET A 1 -10.82 -17.03 29.91
N ALA A 2 -10.50 -17.53 28.71
CA ALA A 2 -9.48 -16.95 27.83
C ALA A 2 -10.07 -15.74 27.12
N THR A 3 -9.80 -14.53 27.60
CA THR A 3 -10.10 -13.32 26.85
C THR A 3 -8.97 -13.11 25.85
N LEU A 4 -9.19 -13.68 24.67
CA LEU A 4 -8.37 -13.55 23.48
C LEU A 4 -8.49 -12.11 22.95
N PHE A 5 -7.88 -11.15 23.62
CA PHE A 5 -7.54 -9.88 22.98
C PHE A 5 -6.37 -10.16 22.03
N ILE A 6 -6.69 -10.66 20.84
CA ILE A 6 -5.85 -10.42 19.67
C ILE A 6 -5.91 -8.91 19.50
N ILE A 7 -4.98 -8.20 20.15
CA ILE A 7 -4.54 -6.89 19.69
C ILE A 7 -4.12 -7.17 18.25
N GLU A 8 -4.95 -6.73 17.31
CA GLU A 8 -4.68 -6.75 15.89
C GLU A 8 -3.23 -6.32 15.71
N LYS A 9 -2.39 -7.27 15.30
CA LYS A 9 -1.00 -6.99 14.98
C LYS A 9 -1.06 -5.81 14.00
N ARG A 10 -0.49 -4.65 14.38
CA ARG A 10 0.06 -3.77 13.36
C ARG A 10 0.96 -4.66 12.53
N ASN A 11 0.54 -4.94 11.31
CA ASN A 11 1.34 -5.70 10.37
C ASN A 11 2.40 -4.71 9.89
N ASP A 12 3.41 -4.45 10.73
CA ASP A 12 4.63 -3.68 10.40
C ASP A 12 5.46 -4.37 9.28
N ASN A 13 4.88 -5.34 8.58
CA ASN A 13 5.55 -6.29 7.70
C ASN A 13 4.69 -6.73 6.51
N MET A 14 3.66 -5.96 6.14
CA MET A 14 2.96 -6.22 4.86
C MET A 14 3.96 -6.01 3.72
N THR A 15 4.17 -7.01 2.88
CA THR A 15 5.08 -6.86 1.74
C THR A 15 4.46 -5.99 0.66
N LYS A 16 5.30 -5.54 -0.27
CA LYS A 16 4.82 -4.80 -1.44
C LYS A 16 3.84 -5.64 -2.25
N GLU A 17 4.15 -6.92 -2.43
CA GLU A 17 3.35 -7.87 -3.21
C GLU A 17 1.99 -8.13 -2.55
N GLU A 18 1.95 -8.34 -1.24
CA GLU A 18 0.69 -8.52 -0.49
C GLU A 18 -0.23 -7.30 -0.62
N PHE A 19 0.35 -6.09 -0.61
CA PHE A 19 -0.39 -4.86 -0.81
C PHE A 19 -0.94 -4.74 -2.24
N GLU A 20 -0.12 -5.05 -3.24
CA GLU A 20 -0.50 -5.02 -4.65
C GLU A 20 -1.62 -6.02 -4.95
N GLU A 21 -1.49 -7.26 -4.47
CA GLU A 21 -2.51 -8.30 -4.62
C GLU A 21 -3.82 -7.88 -3.94
N GLY A 22 -3.75 -7.33 -2.73
CA GLY A 22 -4.91 -6.81 -2.01
C GLY A 22 -5.60 -5.68 -2.77
N TYR A 23 -4.83 -4.74 -3.31
CA TYR A 23 -5.37 -3.64 -4.10
C TYR A 23 -6.03 -4.12 -5.40
N CYS A 24 -5.35 -5.02 -6.13
CA CYS A 24 -5.86 -5.61 -7.37
C CYS A 24 -7.18 -6.34 -7.12
N LYS A 25 -7.24 -7.16 -6.05
CA LYS A 25 -8.46 -7.89 -5.66
C LYS A 25 -9.60 -6.95 -5.26
N CYS A 26 -9.32 -5.87 -4.54
CA CYS A 26 -10.35 -4.90 -4.13
C CYS A 26 -10.85 -4.05 -5.31
N SER A 27 -10.00 -3.82 -6.30
CA SER A 27 -10.30 -2.96 -7.45
C SER A 27 -10.79 -3.75 -8.68
N ASP A 28 -10.85 -5.09 -8.59
CA ASP A 28 -11.19 -6.01 -9.67
C ASP A 28 -10.34 -5.79 -10.94
N ILE A 29 -9.04 -5.57 -10.74
CA ILE A 29 -8.05 -5.41 -11.82
C ILE A 29 -7.00 -6.50 -11.74
N THR A 30 -6.36 -6.76 -12.87
CA THR A 30 -5.20 -7.65 -12.94
C THR A 30 -3.93 -6.93 -12.49
N LEU A 31 -2.92 -7.72 -12.10
CA LEU A 31 -1.59 -7.18 -11.76
C LEU A 31 -0.91 -6.52 -12.96
N GLU A 32 -1.24 -6.94 -14.19
CA GLU A 32 -0.74 -6.33 -15.42
C GLU A 32 -1.29 -4.91 -15.59
N GLU A 33 -2.62 -4.75 -15.54
CA GLU A 33 -3.28 -3.43 -15.58
C GLU A 33 -2.82 -2.51 -14.44
N TYR A 34 -2.58 -3.10 -13.27
CA TYR A 34 -2.01 -2.38 -12.14
C TYR A 34 -0.63 -1.80 -12.48
N ASN A 35 0.29 -2.62 -13.00
CA ASN A 35 1.66 -2.18 -13.29
C ASN A 35 1.75 -1.22 -14.48
N GLU A 36 0.77 -1.24 -15.39
CA GLU A 36 0.69 -0.26 -16.47
C GLU A 36 0.32 1.14 -15.94
N SER A 37 -0.66 1.20 -15.03
CA SER A 37 -1.26 2.46 -14.60
C SER A 37 -0.72 2.99 -13.26
N PHE A 38 -0.16 2.11 -12.42
CA PHE A 38 0.18 2.39 -11.04
C PHE A 38 1.54 1.80 -10.63
N VAL A 39 2.05 2.31 -9.52
CA VAL A 39 3.23 1.80 -8.83
C VAL A 39 3.03 1.89 -7.33
N THR A 40 3.45 0.85 -6.62
CA THR A 40 3.50 0.88 -5.15
C THR A 40 4.78 1.53 -4.68
N LEU A 41 4.64 2.55 -3.83
CA LEU A 41 5.75 3.24 -3.17
C LEU A 41 5.59 3.20 -1.65
N PRO A 42 6.71 3.21 -0.90
CA PRO A 42 6.64 3.36 0.54
C PRO A 42 5.99 4.69 0.91
N CYS A 43 5.22 4.70 1.99
CA CYS A 43 4.47 5.86 2.44
C CYS A 43 4.63 6.06 3.95
N LYS A 44 5.02 7.28 4.34
CA LYS A 44 5.21 7.70 5.73
C LYS A 44 4.21 8.79 6.15
N CYS A 45 3.03 8.85 5.53
CA CYS A 45 2.03 9.89 5.84
C CYS A 45 1.47 9.81 7.28
N LYS A 46 1.76 8.74 8.03
CA LYS A 46 1.32 8.49 9.42
C LYS A 46 -0.20 8.43 9.60
N GLU A 47 -0.96 8.34 8.51
CA GLU A 47 -2.39 8.10 8.54
C GLU A 47 -2.68 6.73 9.16
N THR A 48 -3.73 6.64 9.97
CA THR A 48 -4.06 5.43 10.73
C THR A 48 -4.35 4.22 9.83
N SER A 49 -4.85 4.46 8.62
CA SER A 49 -5.12 3.43 7.60
C SER A 49 -3.94 3.18 6.65
N CYS A 50 -2.85 3.95 6.77
CA CYS A 50 -1.68 3.78 5.93
C CYS A 50 -0.80 2.65 6.48
N ASN A 51 -0.89 1.50 5.82
CA ASN A 51 -0.10 0.31 6.15
C ASN A 51 1.34 0.37 5.59
N GLY A 52 1.93 1.56 5.50
CA GLY A 52 3.30 1.79 5.00
C GLY A 52 3.47 1.83 3.48
N TRP A 53 2.41 1.59 2.71
CA TRP A 53 2.42 1.56 1.24
C TRP A 53 1.35 2.46 0.65
N ALA A 54 1.64 3.03 -0.52
CA ALA A 54 0.69 3.84 -1.28
C ALA A 54 0.70 3.44 -2.76
N VAL A 55 -0.48 3.43 -3.35
CA VAL A 55 -0.67 3.32 -4.80
C VAL A 55 -0.50 4.71 -5.39
N VAL A 56 0.43 4.85 -6.32
CA VAL A 56 0.71 6.10 -7.01
C VAL A 56 0.55 5.87 -8.50
N ILE A 57 0.00 6.84 -9.23
CA ILE A 57 -0.07 6.79 -10.69
C ILE A 57 1.34 6.60 -11.25
N ASN A 58 1.50 5.70 -12.22
CA ASN A 58 2.76 5.42 -12.91
C ASN A 58 3.15 6.57 -13.86
N SER A 59 3.31 7.76 -13.31
CA SER A 59 3.82 8.94 -14.00
C SER A 59 5.06 9.45 -13.29
N PRO A 60 6.10 9.92 -14.02
CA PRO A 60 7.31 10.45 -13.40
C PRO A 60 7.05 11.57 -12.40
N LEU A 61 6.05 12.42 -12.69
CA LEU A 61 5.69 13.53 -11.82
C LEU A 61 5.03 13.06 -10.52
N SER A 62 4.06 12.15 -10.61
CA SER A 62 3.37 11.60 -9.42
C SER A 62 4.35 10.85 -8.51
N ILE A 63 5.25 10.06 -9.09
CA ILE A 63 6.29 9.33 -8.36
C ILE A 63 7.23 10.32 -7.66
N LYS A 64 7.67 11.37 -8.36
CA LYS A 64 8.56 12.39 -7.79
C LYS A 64 7.90 13.10 -6.61
N VAL A 65 6.68 13.60 -6.79
CA VAL A 65 5.93 14.33 -5.75
C VAL A 65 5.71 13.43 -4.53
N HIS A 66 5.33 12.16 -4.73
CA HIS A 66 5.15 11.24 -3.61
C HIS A 66 6.44 11.01 -2.81
N LYS A 67 7.57 10.83 -3.50
CA LYS A 67 8.88 10.66 -2.85
C LYS A 67 9.32 11.91 -2.08
N GLU A 68 9.04 13.10 -2.61
CA GLU A 68 9.40 14.37 -1.94
C GLU A 68 8.59 14.63 -0.68
N ILE A 69 7.33 14.20 -0.64
CA ILE A 69 6.41 14.48 0.47
C ILE A 69 6.39 13.34 1.51
N TYR A 70 6.49 12.07 1.06
CA TYR A 70 6.14 10.90 1.88
C TYR A 70 7.20 9.78 1.95
N SER A 71 8.36 9.88 1.28
CA SER A 71 9.47 8.90 1.41
C SER A 71 10.53 9.31 2.44
#